data_AF-A0A1Q9P098-F1
#
_entry.id   AF-A0A1Q9P098-F1
#
_cell.length_a   1.000
_cell.length_b   1.000
_cell.length_c   1.000
_cell.angle_alpha   90.00
_cell.angle_beta   90.00
_cell.angle_gamma   90.00
#
_symmetry.space_group_name_H-M   'P 1'
#
loop_
_entity.id
_entity.type
_entity.pdbx_description
1 polymer ?
#
loop_
_entity_poly.entity_id
_entity_poly.type
_entity_poly.pdbx_seq_one_letter_code
_entity_poly.pdbx_strand_id
1 'polypeptide(L)'
;MSENEKHDYKTQQITCPACLDDNATALTHILDIPYYDDFILVNMNCNKCGYKATDFYNSRSKGHTIHEYSVTDISDDSTKIVRSQEATVKIPEIETEIEPIGTGSSWIRNIEGLLEDIHEKLKVMLRDFDNKNTIRSVEKRIKKLKQLMRYEIPFRIIVDDPSGNSLILPADKSKLKISVEEQL
;
A
#
# COMPACT_ATOMS: atom_id res chain seq x y z
N MET A 1 -33.89 -0.30 13.40
CA MET A 1 -34.24 -1.35 12.42
C MET A 1 -33.38 -1.06 11.20
N SER A 2 -32.21 -1.69 11.13
CA SER A 2 -31.19 -1.45 10.10
C SER A 2 -31.62 -2.09 8.80
N GLU A 3 -31.80 -1.27 7.77
CA GLU A 3 -32.04 -1.73 6.41
C GLU A 3 -30.80 -2.43 5.87
N ASN A 4 -31.03 -3.56 5.21
CA ASN A 4 -30.04 -4.43 4.59
C ASN A 4 -29.25 -3.72 3.49
N GLU A 5 -27.99 -3.35 3.75
CA GLU A 5 -27.01 -3.16 2.70
C GLU A 5 -26.61 -4.56 2.17
N LYS A 6 -27.22 -4.97 1.05
CA LYS A 6 -26.82 -6.17 0.29
C LYS A 6 -25.38 -6.00 -0.18
N HIS A 7 -24.43 -6.48 0.61
CA HIS A 7 -23.08 -6.69 0.13
C HIS A 7 -23.10 -7.91 -0.82
N ASP A 8 -22.69 -7.70 -2.07
CA ASP A 8 -22.73 -8.72 -3.14
C ASP A 8 -21.55 -9.69 -2.98
N TYR A 9 -21.69 -10.62 -2.04
CA TYR A 9 -20.71 -11.66 -1.80
C TYR A 9 -21.02 -12.90 -2.65
N LYS A 10 -20.02 -13.37 -3.41
CA LYS A 10 -20.06 -14.66 -4.10
C LYS A 10 -19.27 -15.70 -3.30
N THR A 11 -19.92 -16.80 -2.96
CA THR A 11 -19.29 -17.92 -2.26
C THR A 11 -19.04 -19.09 -3.21
N GLN A 12 -17.84 -19.67 -3.18
CA GLN A 12 -17.45 -20.82 -4.00
C GLN A 12 -16.72 -21.87 -3.16
N GLN A 13 -17.03 -23.16 -3.38
CA GLN A 13 -16.25 -24.27 -2.85
C GLN A 13 -15.03 -24.51 -3.74
N ILE A 14 -13.85 -24.65 -3.14
CA ILE A 14 -12.58 -24.85 -3.82
C ILE A 14 -11.72 -25.87 -3.08
N THR A 15 -10.71 -26.41 -3.76
CA THR A 15 -9.70 -27.26 -3.16
C THR A 15 -8.73 -26.43 -2.32
N CYS A 16 -8.47 -26.85 -1.08
CA CYS A 16 -7.53 -26.18 -0.20
C CYS A 16 -6.10 -26.30 -0.73
N PRO A 17 -5.34 -25.20 -0.95
CA PRO A 17 -3.96 -25.29 -1.41
C PRO A 17 -3.00 -25.89 -0.37
N ALA A 18 -3.39 -25.88 0.92
CA ALA A 18 -2.56 -26.39 2.00
C ALA A 18 -2.74 -27.90 2.28
N CYS A 19 -3.97 -28.41 2.17
CA CYS A 19 -4.27 -29.83 2.49
C CYS A 19 -4.91 -30.60 1.35
N LEU A 20 -5.12 -29.96 0.19
CA LEU A 20 -5.66 -30.52 -1.04
C LEU A 20 -7.06 -31.14 -0.92
N ASP A 21 -7.81 -30.73 0.10
CA ASP A 21 -9.17 -31.19 0.36
C ASP A 21 -10.20 -30.17 -0.11
N ASP A 22 -11.33 -30.62 -0.64
CA ASP A 22 -12.38 -29.78 -1.23
C ASP A 22 -13.28 -29.07 -0.19
N ASN A 23 -12.94 -29.14 1.10
CA ASN A 23 -13.61 -28.42 2.18
C ASN A 23 -13.08 -26.99 2.40
N ALA A 24 -12.56 -26.32 1.37
CA ALA A 24 -12.25 -24.90 1.42
C ALA A 24 -13.32 -24.06 0.73
N THR A 25 -13.64 -22.93 1.36
CA THR A 25 -14.61 -21.97 0.84
C THR A 25 -13.89 -20.66 0.55
N ALA A 26 -14.04 -20.15 -0.66
CA ALA A 26 -13.65 -18.81 -1.07
C ALA A 26 -14.88 -17.90 -1.06
N LEU A 27 -14.78 -16.79 -0.35
CA LEU A 27 -15.73 -15.69 -0.33
C LEU A 27 -15.14 -14.53 -1.12
N THR A 28 -15.78 -14.18 -2.23
CA THR A 28 -15.37 -13.11 -3.13
C THR A 28 -16.31 -11.93 -3.00
N HIS A 29 -15.77 -10.72 -2.87
CA HIS A 29 -16.52 -9.48 -2.81
C HIS A 29 -15.94 -8.49 -3.82
N ILE A 30 -16.80 -7.88 -4.63
CA ILE A 30 -16.39 -6.77 -5.49
C ILE A 30 -16.45 -5.50 -4.66
N LEU A 31 -15.31 -4.86 -4.49
CA LEU A 31 -15.15 -3.58 -3.83
C LEU A 31 -15.29 -2.46 -4.86
N ASP A 32 -16.34 -1.66 -4.71
CA ASP A 32 -16.45 -0.35 -5.36
C ASP A 32 -15.63 0.66 -4.56
N ILE A 33 -14.36 0.78 -4.93
CA ILE A 33 -13.44 1.74 -4.31
C ILE A 33 -13.50 3.02 -5.12
N PRO A 34 -13.85 4.18 -4.50
CA PRO A 34 -13.91 5.44 -5.21
C PRO A 34 -12.63 5.68 -6.03
N TYR A 35 -12.83 6.08 -7.30
CA TYR A 35 -11.78 6.42 -8.27
C TYR A 35 -11.01 5.25 -8.88
N TYR A 36 -11.30 4.02 -8.47
CA TYR A 36 -10.65 2.82 -8.98
C TYR A 36 -11.64 1.92 -9.72
N ASP A 37 -11.11 1.15 -10.66
CA ASP A 37 -11.85 0.02 -11.23
C ASP A 37 -12.13 -1.03 -10.16
N ASP A 38 -13.09 -1.90 -10.43
CA ASP A 38 -13.57 -2.94 -9.51
C ASP A 38 -12.43 -3.75 -8.89
N PHE A 39 -12.24 -3.63 -7.57
CA PHE A 39 -11.32 -4.48 -6.82
C PHE A 39 -12.03 -5.75 -6.37
N ILE A 40 -11.34 -6.88 -6.39
CA ILE A 40 -11.90 -8.14 -5.92
C ILE A 40 -11.18 -8.54 -4.65
N LEU A 41 -11.91 -8.59 -3.54
CA LEU A 41 -11.45 -9.15 -2.27
C LEU A 41 -11.82 -10.62 -2.20
N VAL A 42 -10.85 -11.49 -1.92
CA VAL A 42 -11.06 -12.93 -1.75
C VAL A 42 -10.63 -13.32 -0.35
N ASN A 43 -11.54 -13.92 0.41
CA ASN A 43 -11.27 -14.54 1.71
C ASN A 43 -11.45 -16.05 1.56
N MET A 44 -10.41 -16.81 1.86
CA MET A 44 -10.44 -18.27 1.81
C MET A 44 -10.34 -18.85 3.21
N ASN A 45 -11.18 -19.84 3.51
CA ASN A 45 -11.16 -20.58 4.77
C ASN A 45 -11.37 -22.08 4.53
N CYS A 46 -10.51 -22.93 5.09
CA CYS A 46 -10.65 -24.39 5.02
C CYS A 46 -11.18 -24.96 6.34
N ASN A 47 -12.33 -25.63 6.30
CA ASN A 47 -12.96 -26.21 7.49
C ASN A 47 -12.24 -27.47 8.00
N LYS A 48 -11.39 -28.10 7.18
CA LYS A 48 -10.65 -29.32 7.54
C LYS A 48 -9.34 -29.03 8.28
N CYS A 49 -8.46 -28.21 7.69
CA CYS A 49 -7.14 -27.94 8.26
C CYS A 49 -7.01 -26.56 8.91
N GLY A 50 -8.05 -25.71 8.81
CA GLY A 50 -8.05 -24.36 9.39
C GLY A 50 -7.25 -23.32 8.61
N TYR A 51 -6.77 -23.65 7.40
CA TYR A 51 -6.04 -22.69 6.57
C TYR A 51 -6.93 -21.48 6.23
N LYS A 52 -6.34 -20.27 6.33
CA LYS A 52 -6.98 -18.99 6.01
C LYS A 52 -6.06 -18.15 5.14
N ALA A 53 -6.62 -17.50 4.13
CA ALA A 53 -5.93 -16.51 3.33
C ALA A 53 -6.90 -15.39 2.96
N THR A 54 -6.38 -14.17 2.88
CA THR A 54 -7.12 -13.00 2.38
C THR A 54 -6.23 -12.31 1.37
N ASP A 55 -6.77 -12.05 0.19
CA ASP A 55 -6.07 -11.35 -0.87
C ASP A 55 -7.02 -10.38 -1.57
N PHE A 56 -6.47 -9.37 -2.23
CA PHE A 56 -7.24 -8.45 -3.05
C PHE A 56 -6.48 -8.11 -4.32
N TYR A 57 -7.19 -8.04 -5.44
CA TYR A 57 -6.58 -7.71 -6.71
C TYR A 57 -7.50 -6.81 -7.54
N ASN A 58 -6.90 -5.97 -8.37
CA ASN A 58 -7.64 -5.13 -9.30
C ASN A 58 -8.12 -5.99 -10.47
N SER A 59 -9.43 -6.15 -10.64
CA SER A 59 -10.00 -6.99 -11.71
C SER A 59 -9.69 -6.48 -13.12
N ARG A 60 -9.34 -5.20 -13.22
CA ARG A 60 -8.98 -4.52 -14.47
C ARG A 60 -7.53 -4.05 -14.49
N SER A 61 -6.68 -4.57 -13.58
CA SER A 61 -5.24 -4.31 -13.65
C SER A 61 -4.73 -4.63 -15.05
N LYS A 62 -3.98 -3.70 -15.65
CA LYS A 62 -3.28 -3.97 -16.91
C LYS A 62 -1.81 -4.33 -16.69
N GLY A 63 -1.45 -4.74 -15.47
CA GLY A 63 -0.09 -5.05 -15.08
C GLY A 63 0.49 -3.98 -14.15
N HIS A 64 1.66 -3.47 -14.49
CA HIS A 64 2.45 -2.58 -13.64
C HIS A 64 1.79 -1.20 -13.54
N THR A 65 1.53 -0.73 -12.32
CA THR A 65 0.95 0.59 -12.05
C THR A 65 1.92 1.48 -11.28
N ILE A 66 1.93 2.77 -11.59
CA ILE A 66 2.62 3.79 -10.80
C ILE A 66 1.61 4.87 -10.40
N HIS A 67 1.44 5.05 -9.09
CA HIS A 67 0.61 6.10 -8.50
C HIS A 67 1.52 7.21 -7.96
N GLU A 68 1.30 8.45 -8.37
CA GLU A 68 1.98 9.62 -7.81
C GLU A 68 0.95 10.56 -7.17
N TYR A 69 1.12 10.86 -5.89
CA TYR A 69 0.31 11.83 -5.16
C TYR A 69 1.15 13.03 -4.72
N SER A 70 0.68 14.24 -5.03
CA SER A 70 1.33 15.49 -4.64
C SER A 70 0.76 15.98 -3.31
N VAL A 71 1.61 16.04 -2.28
CA VAL A 71 1.24 16.52 -0.94
C VAL A 71 1.66 17.98 -0.81
N THR A 72 0.72 18.86 -0.49
CA THR A 72 0.97 20.30 -0.38
C THR A 72 0.77 20.83 1.03
N ASP A 73 -0.17 20.28 1.79
CA ASP A 73 -0.57 20.79 3.09
C ASP A 73 -1.28 19.73 3.93
N ILE A 74 -1.61 20.07 5.18
CA ILE A 74 -2.22 19.17 6.15
C ILE A 74 -3.56 18.57 5.71
N SER A 75 -4.30 19.21 4.79
CA SER A 75 -5.57 18.64 4.29
C SER A 75 -5.37 17.32 3.56
N ASP A 76 -4.16 17.09 3.03
CA ASP A 76 -3.79 15.86 2.35
C ASP A 76 -3.59 14.68 3.30
N ASP A 77 -3.45 14.90 4.60
CA ASP A 77 -3.07 13.84 5.57
C ASP A 77 -4.05 12.67 5.59
N SER A 78 -5.33 12.93 5.29
CA SER A 78 -6.38 11.90 5.23
C SER A 78 -6.21 10.92 4.06
N THR A 79 -5.30 11.20 3.11
CA THR A 79 -4.95 10.32 1.99
C THR A 79 -4.42 8.99 2.51
N LYS A 80 -4.97 7.88 2.00
CA LYS A 80 -4.53 6.53 2.38
C LYS A 80 -3.66 5.92 1.30
N ILE A 81 -2.49 5.44 1.67
CA ILE A 81 -1.60 4.64 0.84
C ILE A 81 -1.84 3.17 1.16
N VAL A 82 -2.28 2.41 0.16
CA VAL A 82 -2.38 0.95 0.17
C VAL A 82 -1.19 0.43 -0.62
N ARG A 83 -0.24 -0.19 0.06
CA ARG A 83 0.94 -0.80 -0.57
C ARG A 83 0.78 -2.31 -0.60
N SER A 84 0.90 -2.91 -1.79
CA SER A 84 0.99 -4.36 -1.97
C SER A 84 2.33 -4.91 -1.48
N GLN A 85 2.51 -6.23 -1.55
CA GLN A 85 3.75 -6.89 -1.14
C GLN A 85 4.92 -6.55 -2.08
N GLU A 86 4.62 -6.42 -3.38
CA GLU A 86 5.57 -6.23 -4.46
C GLU A 86 5.87 -4.74 -4.76
N ALA A 87 5.10 -3.82 -4.19
CA ALA A 87 5.25 -2.40 -4.50
C ALA A 87 6.40 -1.71 -3.75
N THR A 88 6.99 -0.71 -4.40
CA THR A 88 7.98 0.19 -3.81
C THR A 88 7.32 1.54 -3.53
N VAL A 89 7.51 2.08 -2.32
CA VAL A 89 7.04 3.44 -1.97
C VAL A 89 8.22 4.40 -1.97
N LYS A 90 8.15 5.49 -2.74
CA LYS A 90 9.24 6.47 -2.91
C LYS A 90 8.79 7.86 -2.45
N ILE A 91 9.68 8.57 -1.75
CA ILE A 91 9.55 10.00 -1.43
C ILE A 91 10.82 10.69 -1.95
N PRO A 92 10.81 11.19 -3.20
CA PRO A 92 12.00 11.71 -3.87
C PRO A 92 12.68 12.87 -3.12
N GLU A 93 11.91 13.73 -2.47
CA GLU A 93 12.40 14.95 -1.81
C GLU A 93 13.38 14.66 -0.65
N ILE A 94 13.27 13.46 -0.07
CA ILE A 94 14.13 12.93 0.99
C ILE A 94 14.94 11.70 0.57
N GLU A 95 15.01 11.41 -0.74
CA GLU A 95 15.81 10.31 -1.31
C GLU A 95 15.55 8.99 -0.56
N THR A 96 14.27 8.69 -0.32
CA THR A 96 13.84 7.55 0.50
C THR A 96 12.93 6.66 -0.30
N GLU A 97 13.24 5.37 -0.25
CA GLU A 97 12.45 4.31 -0.88
C GLU A 97 12.22 3.21 0.14
N ILE A 98 11.01 2.65 0.15
CA ILE A 98 10.60 1.50 0.94
C ILE A 98 10.37 0.38 -0.06
N GLU A 99 11.40 -0.44 -0.23
CA GLU A 99 11.37 -1.62 -1.08
C GLU A 99 10.60 -2.79 -0.42
N PRO A 100 10.07 -3.71 -1.23
CA PRO A 100 9.69 -5.04 -0.76
C PRO A 100 10.81 -5.74 0.02
N ILE A 101 10.49 -6.27 1.20
CA ILE A 101 11.41 -7.08 2.00
C ILE A 101 10.87 -8.50 2.04
N GLY A 102 11.47 -9.41 1.26
CA GLY A 102 11.11 -10.83 1.23
C GLY A 102 9.62 -11.04 0.94
N THR A 103 8.95 -11.91 1.71
CA THR A 103 7.48 -12.09 1.71
C THR A 103 6.78 -10.98 2.49
N GLY A 104 7.14 -9.73 2.25
CA GLY A 104 6.67 -8.58 3.03
C GLY A 104 5.14 -8.47 3.00
N SER A 105 4.52 -8.00 4.10
CA SER A 105 3.06 -7.84 4.16
C SER A 105 2.61 -6.55 3.46
N SER A 106 1.47 -6.62 2.76
CA SER A 106 0.73 -5.43 2.34
C SER A 106 0.30 -4.62 3.56
N TRP A 107 0.18 -3.31 3.42
CA TRP A 107 -0.26 -2.43 4.50
C TRP A 107 -1.04 -1.23 3.99
N ILE A 108 -1.80 -0.61 4.90
CA ILE A 108 -2.55 0.62 4.67
C ILE A 108 -2.09 1.65 5.69
N ARG A 109 -1.68 2.84 5.24
CA ARG A 109 -1.27 3.95 6.11
C ARG A 109 -1.75 5.29 5.56
N ASN A 110 -1.92 6.28 6.42
CA ASN A 110 -2.05 7.67 6.00
C ASN A 110 -0.66 8.32 5.83
N ILE A 111 -0.62 9.59 5.43
CA ILE A 111 0.63 10.32 5.19
C ILE A 111 1.44 10.43 6.49
N GLU A 112 0.86 10.94 7.58
CA GLU A 112 1.52 11.02 8.89
C GLU A 112 2.13 9.68 9.31
N GLY A 113 1.36 8.60 9.28
CA GLY A 113 1.82 7.27 9.68
C GLY A 113 2.94 6.72 8.80
N LEU A 114 2.94 7.05 7.50
CA LEU A 114 4.05 6.71 6.61
C LEU A 114 5.33 7.49 6.98
N LEU A 115 5.22 8.80 7.21
CA LEU A 115 6.37 9.64 7.53
C LEU A 115 6.97 9.30 8.89
N GLU A 116 6.15 8.98 9.90
CA GLU A 116 6.64 8.57 11.22
C GLU A 116 7.37 7.22 11.16
N ASP A 117 6.85 6.24 10.41
CA ASP A 117 7.55 4.97 10.23
C ASP A 117 8.91 5.13 9.54
N ILE A 118 9.00 6.00 8.54
CA ILE A 118 10.27 6.35 7.91
C ILE A 118 11.21 7.02 8.93
N HIS A 119 10.68 7.94 9.76
CA HIS A 119 11.46 8.65 10.76
C HIS A 119 12.07 7.69 11.79
N GLU A 120 11.29 6.76 12.32
CA GLU A 120 11.78 5.75 13.27
C GLU A 120 12.83 4.84 12.64
N LYS A 121 12.63 4.38 11.39
CA LYS A 121 13.62 3.57 10.67
C LYS A 121 14.95 4.32 10.45
N LEU A 122 14.89 5.60 10.07
CA LEU A 122 16.10 6.42 9.91
C LEU A 122 16.82 6.66 11.25
N LYS A 123 16.09 6.79 12.37
CA LYS A 123 16.70 6.88 13.71
C LYS A 123 17.42 5.61 14.11
N VAL A 124 16.86 4.43 13.81
CA VAL A 124 17.53 3.14 14.06
C VAL A 124 18.82 3.05 13.24
N MET A 125 18.75 3.38 11.94
CA MET A 125 19.95 3.42 11.08
C MET A 125 21.06 4.32 11.63
N LEU A 126 20.73 5.48 12.21
CA LEU A 126 21.72 6.36 12.83
C LEU A 126 22.46 5.73 14.01
N ARG A 127 21.83 4.80 14.74
CA ARG A 127 22.44 4.12 15.89
C ARG A 127 23.38 2.99 15.45
N ASP A 128 23.13 2.39 14.29
CA ASP A 128 23.82 1.18 13.83
C ASP A 128 25.03 1.47 12.93
N PHE A 129 25.17 2.69 12.39
CA PHE A 129 26.28 3.06 11.50
C PHE A 129 27.37 3.88 12.22
N ASP A 130 28.63 3.44 12.09
CA ASP A 130 29.82 4.19 12.55
C ASP A 130 30.44 5.11 11.49
N ASN A 131 30.00 5.01 10.23
CA ASN A 131 30.57 5.79 9.13
C ASN A 131 30.03 7.24 9.15
N LYS A 132 30.94 8.21 9.39
CA LYS A 132 30.63 9.65 9.43
C LYS A 132 29.90 10.18 8.19
N ASN A 133 30.22 9.68 7.00
CA ASN A 133 29.55 10.15 5.76
C ASN A 133 28.11 9.63 5.69
N THR A 134 27.88 8.38 6.09
CA THR A 134 26.54 7.78 6.17
C THR A 134 25.68 8.52 7.20
N ILE A 135 26.22 8.75 8.41
CA ILE A 135 25.54 9.49 9.48
C ILE A 135 25.08 10.87 8.98
N ARG A 136 26.00 11.64 8.38
CA ARG A 136 25.69 12.98 7.87
C ARG A 136 24.61 12.98 6.78
N SER A 137 24.60 11.95 5.92
CA SER A 137 23.56 11.78 4.89
C SER A 137 22.20 11.51 5.53
N VAL A 138 22.14 10.60 6.51
CA VAL A 138 20.90 10.26 7.22
C VAL A 138 20.37 11.44 8.03
N GLU A 139 21.23 12.19 8.73
CA GLU A 139 20.84 13.41 9.45
C GLU A 139 20.22 14.46 8.52
N LYS A 140 20.77 14.63 7.31
CA LYS A 140 20.21 15.53 6.30
C LYS A 140 18.82 15.08 5.85
N ARG A 141 18.62 13.78 5.66
CA ARG A 141 17.31 13.18 5.32
C ARG A 141 16.31 13.38 6.44
N ILE A 142 16.68 13.11 7.70
CA ILE A 142 15.82 13.34 8.87
C ILE A 142 15.44 14.82 8.99
N LYS A 143 16.38 15.74 8.77
CA LYS A 143 16.08 17.18 8.81
C LYS A 143 15.00 17.56 7.80
N LYS A 144 15.12 17.10 6.55
CA LYS A 144 14.11 17.34 5.51
C LYS A 144 12.79 16.62 5.81
N LEU A 145 12.83 15.37 6.27
CA LEU A 145 11.65 14.59 6.66
C LEU A 145 10.82 15.34 7.72
N LYS A 146 11.49 15.93 8.71
CA LYS A 146 10.82 16.78 9.71
C LYS A 146 10.12 18.00 9.11
N GLN A 147 10.59 18.54 7.98
CA GLN A 147 9.89 19.62 7.26
C GLN A 147 8.64 19.08 6.55
N LEU A 148 8.73 17.87 5.97
CA LEU A 148 7.59 17.19 5.35
C LEU A 148 6.49 16.89 6.37
N MET A 149 6.86 16.36 7.54
CA MET A 149 5.94 16.04 8.65
C MET A 149 5.20 17.28 9.19
N ARG A 150 5.78 18.47 9.02
CA ARG A 150 5.15 19.75 9.37
C ARG A 150 4.46 20.44 8.19
N TYR A 151 4.42 19.79 7.03
CA TYR A 151 3.87 20.33 5.79
C TYR A 151 4.48 21.69 5.39
N GLU A 152 5.77 21.92 5.72
CA GLU A 152 6.47 23.18 5.42
C GLU A 152 6.90 23.28 3.96
N ILE A 153 7.08 22.14 3.29
CA ILE A 153 7.43 22.04 1.87
C ILE A 153 6.57 20.96 1.22
N PRO A 154 6.14 21.16 -0.04
CA PRO A 154 5.42 20.14 -0.78
C PRO A 154 6.35 18.97 -1.14
N PHE A 155 5.79 17.78 -1.25
CA PHE A 155 6.51 16.56 -1.59
C PHE A 155 5.63 15.58 -2.33
N ARG A 156 6.24 14.52 -2.89
CA ARG A 156 5.52 13.49 -3.63
C ARG A 156 5.63 12.16 -2.92
N ILE A 157 4.52 11.41 -2.95
CA ILE A 157 4.49 10.01 -2.60
C ILE A 157 4.24 9.25 -3.89
N ILE A 158 5.17 8.36 -4.23
CA ILE A 158 5.08 7.51 -5.42
C ILE A 158 4.94 6.06 -4.95
N VAL A 159 3.94 5.34 -5.44
CA VAL A 159 3.76 3.91 -5.23
C VAL A 159 3.90 3.22 -6.57
N ASP A 160 4.99 2.48 -6.71
CA ASP A 160 5.43 1.80 -7.91
C ASP A 160 5.18 0.30 -7.72
N ASP A 161 4.14 -0.25 -8.35
CA ASP A 161 3.67 -1.60 -8.11
C ASP A 161 3.65 -2.46 -9.38
N PRO A 162 4.63 -3.37 -9.55
CA PRO A 162 4.67 -4.30 -10.67
C PRO A 162 3.43 -5.20 -10.79
N SER A 163 2.75 -5.50 -9.68
CA SER A 163 1.57 -6.37 -9.64
C SER A 163 0.26 -5.64 -9.93
N GLY A 164 0.26 -4.30 -9.83
CA GLY A 164 -0.93 -3.48 -10.05
C GLY A 164 -1.98 -3.53 -8.92
N ASN A 165 -1.59 -3.97 -7.72
CA ASN A 165 -2.50 -4.18 -6.59
C ASN A 165 -2.43 -3.08 -5.52
N SER A 166 -1.61 -2.04 -5.72
CA SER A 166 -1.49 -0.91 -4.81
C SER A 166 -2.46 0.22 -5.16
N LEU A 167 -2.78 1.05 -4.17
CA LEU A 167 -3.72 2.16 -4.29
C LEU A 167 -3.26 3.38 -3.52
N ILE A 168 -3.65 4.56 -3.99
CA ILE A 168 -3.68 5.78 -3.19
C ILE A 168 -5.12 6.27 -3.18
N LEU A 169 -5.78 6.26 -2.03
CA LEU A 169 -7.10 6.85 -1.83
C LEU A 169 -6.90 8.33 -1.49
N PRO A 170 -7.05 9.25 -2.46
CA PRO A 170 -6.62 10.64 -2.29
C PRO A 170 -7.64 11.43 -1.47
N ALA A 171 -7.14 12.35 -0.63
CA ALA A 171 -7.98 13.41 -0.06
C ALA A 171 -8.47 14.38 -1.16
N ASP A 172 -7.58 14.72 -2.10
CA ASP A 172 -7.89 15.51 -3.30
C ASP A 172 -7.48 14.75 -4.57
N LYS A 173 -8.46 14.31 -5.34
CA LYS A 173 -8.26 13.55 -6.57
C LYS A 173 -7.41 14.30 -7.61
N SER A 174 -7.48 15.63 -7.65
CA SER A 174 -6.74 16.42 -8.65
C SER A 174 -5.22 16.31 -8.49
N LYS A 175 -4.76 15.90 -7.30
CA LYS A 175 -3.35 15.72 -6.96
C LYS A 175 -2.83 14.30 -7.22
N LEU A 176 -3.71 13.36 -7.61
CA LEU A 176 -3.37 11.98 -7.93
C LEU A 176 -3.15 11.80 -9.44
N LYS A 177 -2.02 11.20 -9.79
CA LYS A 177 -1.72 10.72 -11.14
C LYS A 177 -1.51 9.21 -11.12
N ILE A 178 -2.02 8.53 -12.12
CA ILE A 178 -1.89 7.08 -12.29
C ILE A 178 -1.39 6.80 -13.70
N SER A 179 -0.27 6.11 -13.81
CA SER A 179 0.23 5.56 -15.06
C SER A 179 0.22 4.03 -15.00
N VAL A 180 -0.03 3.41 -16.14
CA VAL A 180 -0.05 1.95 -16.28
C VAL A 180 0.93 1.60 -17.38
N GLU A 181 1.92 0.78 -17.04
CA GLU A 181 2.87 0.23 -18.01
C GLU A 181 2.35 -1.13 -18.47
N GLU A 182 2.05 -1.24 -19.77
CA GLU A 182 1.67 -2.51 -20.37
C GLU A 182 2.90 -3.43 -20.38
N GLN A 183 2.78 -4.61 -19.75
CA GLN A 183 3.78 -5.65 -19.91
C GLN A 183 3.69 -6.17 -21.36
N LEU A 184 4.71 -5.83 -22.18
CA LEU A 184 4.90 -6.32 -23.54
C LEU A 184 5.17 -7.83 -23.59
#